data_AF-A0A7D4BGB9-F1
#
_entry.id   AF-A0A7D4BGB9-F1
#
_cell.length_a   1.000
_cell.length_b   1.000
_cell.length_c   1.000
_cell.angle_alpha   90.00
_cell.angle_beta   90.00
_cell.angle_gamma   90.00
#
_symmetry.space_group_name_H-M   'P 1'
#
loop_
_entity.id
_entity.type
_entity.pdbx_description
1 polymer ?
#
loop_
_entity_poly.entity_id
_entity_poly.type
_entity_poly.pdbx_seq_one_letter_code
_entity_poly.pdbx_strand_id
1 'polypeptide(L)'
;MNLDRFHLSHWKDLSFEERLKALQDLEHHYAKVQGRKPRDVEPEKMPGPDYMGYYDPSQDIIKINEDHIKQDDFHYCCVETVIHEGRHAYQEDAIVGIVSHPDTGEVQKWKENAIAYQQDDPYFMYRLQPLERDANDYANGQTYNLFEELEQKHGKNKGFKKYVKKYHIKDKEKAVQRAQESLGEQYIQRIDKYIHKEYVKRLENEQVHYKINGIEFNPDRSVKESVKGRTSIPGAHRNAQVLLNEAKEERQQAQSLVLMKNMERDGGKER
;
A
#
# COMPACT_ATOMS: atom_id res chain seq x y z
N MET A 1 8.40 -13.40 21.12
CA MET A 1 6.92 -13.33 21.08
C MET A 1 6.38 -14.75 21.15
N ASN A 2 5.30 -15.00 21.88
CA ASN A 2 4.63 -16.31 21.87
C ASN A 2 3.59 -16.36 20.74
N LEU A 3 3.96 -16.99 19.63
CA LEU A 3 3.10 -17.12 18.44
C LEU A 3 1.82 -17.91 18.70
N ASP A 4 1.82 -18.81 19.68
CA ASP A 4 0.68 -19.70 19.95
C ASP A 4 -0.62 -18.93 20.22
N ARG A 5 -0.52 -17.68 20.71
CA ARG A 5 -1.67 -16.80 20.98
C ARG A 5 -2.48 -16.47 19.73
N PHE A 6 -1.88 -16.54 18.54
CA PHE A 6 -2.55 -16.27 17.27
C PHE A 6 -3.17 -17.53 16.65
N HIS A 7 -2.87 -18.72 17.16
CA HIS A 7 -3.58 -19.92 16.72
C HIS A 7 -5.05 -19.80 17.13
N LEU A 8 -5.98 -20.09 16.21
CA LEU A 8 -7.41 -19.86 16.42
C LEU A 8 -7.96 -20.55 17.68
N SER A 9 -7.46 -21.73 18.04
CA SER A 9 -7.91 -22.38 19.29
C SER A 9 -7.58 -21.58 20.53
N HIS A 10 -6.45 -20.86 20.55
CA HIS A 10 -6.06 -20.05 21.70
C HIS A 10 -6.66 -18.65 21.62
N TRP A 11 -6.72 -18.05 20.43
CA TRP A 11 -7.30 -16.71 20.23
C TRP A 11 -8.71 -16.59 20.81
N LYS A 12 -9.53 -17.62 20.62
CA LYS A 12 -10.92 -17.69 21.13
C LYS A 12 -11.01 -17.62 22.64
N ASP A 13 -10.00 -18.16 23.32
CA ASP A 13 -9.95 -18.21 24.77
C ASP A 13 -9.34 -16.94 25.38
N LEU A 14 -8.70 -16.08 24.57
CA LEU A 14 -8.16 -14.80 25.02
C LEU A 14 -9.27 -13.76 25.21
N SER A 15 -9.21 -13.05 26.34
CA SER A 15 -9.95 -11.82 26.55
C SER A 15 -9.56 -10.71 25.56
N PHE A 16 -10.37 -9.66 25.49
CA PHE A 16 -10.07 -8.48 24.66
C PHE A 16 -8.67 -7.90 24.96
N GLU A 17 -8.35 -7.67 26.25
CA GLU A 17 -7.05 -7.13 26.67
C GLU A 17 -5.90 -8.06 26.31
N GLU A 18 -6.11 -9.37 26.42
CA GLU A 18 -5.10 -10.35 26.02
C GLU A 18 -4.86 -10.34 24.51
N ARG A 19 -5.92 -10.22 23.70
CA ARG A 19 -5.80 -10.08 22.24
C ARG A 19 -5.06 -8.81 21.87
N LEU A 20 -5.43 -7.67 22.47
CA LEU A 20 -4.74 -6.40 22.25
C LEU A 20 -3.26 -6.49 22.65
N LYS A 21 -2.96 -7.07 23.81
CA LYS A 21 -1.58 -7.32 24.22
C LYS A 21 -0.84 -8.23 23.23
N ALA A 22 -1.48 -9.27 22.70
CA ALA A 22 -0.87 -10.14 21.70
C ALA A 22 -0.50 -9.33 20.44
N LEU A 23 -1.41 -8.47 19.97
CA LEU A 23 -1.18 -7.57 18.85
C LEU A 23 -0.04 -6.56 19.12
N GLN A 24 0.05 -6.02 20.33
CA GLN A 24 1.20 -5.19 20.72
C GLN A 24 2.52 -5.99 20.70
N ASP A 25 2.51 -7.24 21.20
CA ASP A 25 3.69 -8.11 21.17
C ASP A 25 4.11 -8.47 19.71
N LEU A 26 3.16 -8.47 18.77
CA LEU A 26 3.39 -8.65 17.33
C LEU A 26 4.10 -7.45 16.72
N GLU A 27 3.62 -6.25 17.00
CA GLU A 27 4.25 -5.01 16.57
C GLU A 27 5.66 -4.87 17.16
N HIS A 28 5.84 -5.18 18.45
CA HIS A 28 7.16 -5.28 19.08
C HIS A 28 8.12 -6.20 18.33
N HIS A 29 7.62 -7.35 17.88
CA HIS A 29 8.43 -8.31 17.14
C HIS A 29 8.86 -7.76 15.78
N TYR A 30 7.92 -7.29 14.96
CA TYR A 30 8.24 -6.82 13.61
C TYR A 30 9.00 -5.50 13.59
N ALA A 31 8.72 -4.57 14.51
CA ALA A 31 9.52 -3.37 14.67
C ALA A 31 10.99 -3.71 14.95
N LYS A 32 11.24 -4.69 15.83
CA LYS A 32 12.59 -5.19 16.11
C LYS A 32 13.26 -5.82 14.89
N VAL A 33 12.53 -6.65 14.13
CA VAL A 33 13.05 -7.26 12.88
C VAL A 33 13.41 -6.18 11.86
N GLN A 34 12.60 -5.13 11.79
CA GLN A 34 12.77 -4.00 10.88
C GLN A 34 13.80 -2.97 11.37
N GLY A 35 14.33 -3.10 12.59
CA GLY A 35 15.31 -2.16 13.15
C GLY A 35 14.72 -0.81 13.55
N ARG A 36 13.40 -0.71 13.74
CA ARG A 36 12.70 0.51 14.18
C ARG A 36 12.19 0.41 15.62
N LYS A 37 11.87 1.56 16.21
CA LYS A 37 11.11 1.61 17.47
C LYS A 37 9.70 1.05 17.24
N PRO A 38 9.15 0.24 18.15
CA PRO A 38 7.76 -0.17 18.05
C PRO A 38 6.80 1.00 18.26
N ARG A 39 5.64 0.92 17.61
CA ARG A 39 4.52 1.84 17.80
C ARG A 39 3.51 1.22 18.76
N ASP A 40 2.74 2.06 19.44
CA ASP A 40 1.65 1.57 20.26
C ASP A 40 0.50 1.14 19.36
N VAL A 41 -0.14 0.02 19.70
CA VAL A 41 -1.32 -0.53 19.03
C VAL A 41 -2.53 -0.22 19.91
N GLU A 42 -3.38 0.66 19.42
CA GLU A 42 -4.55 1.13 20.16
C GLU A 42 -5.86 0.74 19.45
N PRO A 43 -6.86 0.24 20.18
CA PRO A 43 -8.16 -0.03 19.61
C PRO A 43 -8.91 1.29 19.35
N GLU A 44 -9.60 1.36 18.23
CA GLU A 44 -10.47 2.48 17.88
C GLU A 44 -11.84 1.98 17.39
N LYS A 45 -12.89 2.67 17.81
CA LYS A 45 -14.24 2.42 17.31
C LYS A 45 -14.40 3.03 15.91
N MET A 46 -14.23 2.21 14.89
CA MET A 46 -14.27 2.64 13.49
C MET A 46 -15.71 2.58 12.90
N PRO A 47 -16.00 3.30 11.79
CA PRO A 47 -17.35 3.42 11.24
C PRO A 47 -18.01 2.12 10.79
N GLY A 48 -17.24 1.06 10.54
CA GLY A 48 -17.77 -0.23 10.11
C GLY A 48 -16.69 -1.30 9.90
N PRO A 49 -17.08 -2.54 9.53
CA PRO A 49 -16.17 -3.68 9.41
C PRO A 49 -15.23 -3.60 8.19
N ASP A 50 -15.47 -2.68 7.26
CA ASP A 50 -14.59 -2.45 6.11
C ASP A 50 -13.36 -1.59 6.49
N TYR A 51 -13.36 -0.97 7.68
CA TYR A 51 -12.25 -0.22 8.22
C TYR A 51 -11.42 -1.15 9.11
N MET A 52 -10.24 -1.55 8.65
CA MET A 52 -9.42 -2.55 9.34
C MET A 52 -8.54 -1.92 10.43
N GLY A 53 -7.87 -0.83 10.08
CA GLY A 53 -6.89 -0.12 10.88
C GLY A 53 -6.25 1.00 10.05
N TYR A 54 -5.41 1.80 10.69
CA TYR A 54 -4.52 2.75 10.03
C TYR A 54 -3.35 3.12 10.96
N TYR A 55 -2.21 3.45 10.38
CA TYR A 55 -1.14 4.14 11.08
C TYR A 55 -1.41 5.66 11.13
N ASP A 56 -1.37 6.25 12.33
CA ASP A 56 -1.45 7.71 12.53
C ASP A 56 -0.03 8.29 12.73
N PRO A 57 0.58 8.88 11.68
CA PRO A 57 1.90 9.48 11.78
C PRO A 57 1.96 10.73 12.67
N SER A 58 0.81 11.34 13.00
CA SER A 58 0.78 12.51 13.89
C SER A 58 0.93 12.15 15.36
N GLN A 59 0.48 10.94 15.73
CA GLN A 59 0.56 10.41 17.09
C GLN A 59 1.64 9.33 17.24
N ASP A 60 2.19 8.81 16.14
CA ASP A 60 3.12 7.67 16.11
C ASP A 60 2.46 6.40 16.69
N ILE A 61 1.19 6.15 16.32
CA ILE A 61 0.34 5.07 16.86
C ILE A 61 -0.32 4.30 15.72
N ILE A 62 -0.45 2.98 15.90
CA ILE A 62 -1.27 2.11 15.05
C ILE A 62 -2.67 2.01 15.64
N LYS A 63 -3.69 2.47 14.90
CA LYS A 63 -5.10 2.28 15.24
C LYS A 63 -5.63 1.01 14.59
N ILE A 64 -6.32 0.19 15.36
CA ILE A 64 -6.96 -1.04 14.88
C ILE A 64 -8.44 -1.05 15.24
N ASN A 65 -9.28 -1.59 14.37
CA ASN A 65 -10.71 -1.64 14.61
C ASN A 65 -11.04 -2.49 15.85
N GLU A 66 -11.59 -1.84 16.87
CA GLU A 66 -11.99 -2.46 18.13
C GLU A 66 -12.96 -3.63 17.94
N ASP A 67 -13.89 -3.51 16.99
CA ASP A 67 -14.89 -4.56 16.72
C ASP A 67 -14.26 -5.81 16.12
N HIS A 68 -13.12 -5.69 15.42
CA HIS A 68 -12.38 -6.83 14.89
C HIS A 68 -11.66 -7.58 16.00
N ILE A 69 -11.09 -6.89 16.99
CA ILE A 69 -10.44 -7.54 18.15
C ILE A 69 -11.45 -8.39 18.93
N LYS A 70 -12.70 -7.93 19.03
CA LYS A 70 -13.78 -8.64 19.75
C LYS A 70 -14.27 -9.90 19.03
N GLN A 71 -13.99 -10.05 17.74
CA GLN A 71 -14.56 -11.11 16.90
C GLN A 71 -13.51 -12.14 16.46
N ASP A 72 -13.77 -13.42 16.73
CA ASP A 72 -12.84 -14.51 16.39
C ASP A 72 -12.58 -14.64 14.89
N ASP A 73 -13.59 -14.33 14.07
CA ASP A 73 -13.52 -14.45 12.61
C ASP A 73 -12.57 -13.43 11.98
N PHE A 74 -12.20 -12.37 12.71
CA PHE A 74 -11.29 -11.33 12.26
C PHE A 74 -9.85 -11.52 12.75
N HIS A 75 -9.51 -12.59 13.49
CA HIS A 75 -8.16 -12.72 14.06
C HIS A 75 -7.02 -12.67 13.01
N TYR A 76 -7.18 -13.32 11.85
CA TYR A 76 -6.20 -13.24 10.76
C TYR A 76 -6.05 -11.80 10.24
N CYS A 77 -7.18 -11.10 10.14
CA CYS A 77 -7.22 -9.71 9.70
C CYS A 77 -6.54 -8.80 10.72
N CYS A 78 -6.79 -8.96 12.02
CA CYS A 78 -6.10 -8.18 13.05
C CYS A 78 -4.58 -8.35 12.99
N VAL A 79 -4.10 -9.59 12.81
CA VAL A 79 -2.66 -9.88 12.66
C VAL A 79 -2.10 -9.18 11.44
N GLU A 80 -2.73 -9.34 10.28
CA GLU A 80 -2.27 -8.73 9.03
C GLU A 80 -2.29 -7.20 9.11
N THR A 81 -3.35 -6.60 9.65
CA THR A 81 -3.48 -5.14 9.82
C THR A 81 -2.32 -4.59 10.64
N VAL A 82 -1.99 -5.18 11.79
CA VAL A 82 -0.86 -4.68 12.59
C VAL A 82 0.46 -4.77 11.82
N ILE A 83 0.68 -5.84 11.05
CA ILE A 83 1.90 -5.97 10.24
C ILE A 83 1.92 -4.94 9.09
N HIS A 84 0.77 -4.69 8.47
CA HIS A 84 0.59 -3.70 7.40
C HIS A 84 0.85 -2.28 7.91
N GLU A 85 0.15 -1.85 8.97
CA GLU A 85 0.33 -0.51 9.55
C GLU A 85 1.74 -0.33 10.14
N GLY A 86 2.29 -1.38 10.75
CA GLY A 86 3.68 -1.40 11.17
C GLY A 86 4.68 -1.29 10.01
N ARG A 87 4.30 -1.68 8.79
CA ARG A 87 5.13 -1.47 7.60
C ARG A 87 5.05 -0.02 7.11
N HIS A 88 3.91 0.66 7.23
CA HIS A 88 3.83 2.11 7.01
C HIS A 88 4.75 2.87 7.99
N ALA A 89 4.77 2.50 9.27
CA ALA A 89 5.71 3.08 10.24
C ALA A 89 7.18 2.86 9.86
N TYR A 90 7.53 1.69 9.31
CA TYR A 90 8.87 1.44 8.77
C TYR A 90 9.20 2.31 7.55
N GLN A 91 8.27 2.44 6.61
CA GLN A 91 8.45 3.27 5.43
C GLN A 91 8.68 4.73 5.83
N GLU A 92 7.93 5.23 6.82
CA GLU A 92 8.13 6.56 7.37
C GLU A 92 9.53 6.72 7.98
N ASP A 93 9.95 5.81 8.88
CA ASP A 93 11.29 5.82 9.47
C ASP A 93 12.39 5.75 8.41
N ALA A 94 12.18 5.03 7.30
CA ALA A 94 13.11 4.97 6.18
C ALA A 94 13.16 6.30 5.39
N ILE A 95 12.01 6.93 5.15
CA ILE A 95 11.90 8.22 4.44
C ILE A 95 12.66 9.32 5.21
N VAL A 96 12.57 9.33 6.54
CA VAL A 96 13.26 10.33 7.39
C VAL A 96 14.68 9.91 7.80
N GLY A 97 15.15 8.74 7.37
CA GLY A 97 16.51 8.27 7.62
C GLY A 97 16.77 7.75 9.03
N ILE A 98 15.73 7.42 9.80
CA ILE A 98 15.85 6.71 11.08
C ILE A 98 16.28 5.26 10.84
N VAL A 99 15.73 4.62 9.80
CA VAL A 99 16.12 3.27 9.39
C VAL A 99 16.73 3.29 8.00
N SER A 100 17.77 2.48 7.78
CA SER A 100 18.36 2.29 6.46
C SER A 100 17.64 1.15 5.72
N HIS A 101 16.97 1.50 4.63
CA HIS A 101 16.40 0.52 3.70
C HIS A 101 17.39 0.25 2.54
N PRO A 102 17.58 -1.02 2.11
CA PRO A 102 18.58 -1.36 1.08
C PRO A 102 18.35 -0.73 -0.28
N ASP A 103 17.09 -0.57 -0.72
CA ASP A 103 16.75 0.04 -2.00
C ASP A 103 16.37 1.52 -1.85
N THR A 104 17.35 2.41 -2.00
CA THR A 104 17.11 3.86 -1.92
C THR A 104 16.14 4.36 -2.99
N GLY A 105 16.02 3.66 -4.13
CA GLY A 105 15.05 3.99 -5.18
C GLY A 105 13.62 3.69 -4.73
N GLU A 106 13.43 2.62 -3.96
CA GLU A 106 12.14 2.30 -3.35
C GLU A 106 11.75 3.33 -2.27
N VAL A 107 12.70 3.72 -1.39
CA VAL A 107 12.48 4.80 -0.41
C VAL A 107 12.08 6.11 -1.09
N GLN A 108 12.71 6.44 -2.22
CA GLN A 108 12.34 7.63 -2.98
C GLN A 108 10.89 7.56 -3.49
N LYS A 109 10.44 6.41 -3.99
CA LYS A 109 9.04 6.21 -4.41
C LYS A 109 8.08 6.32 -3.23
N TRP A 110 8.42 5.76 -2.07
CA TRP A 110 7.62 5.91 -0.85
C TRP A 110 7.51 7.37 -0.43
N LYS A 111 8.61 8.13 -0.48
CA LYS A 111 8.62 9.56 -0.16
C LYS A 111 7.71 10.37 -1.08
N GLU A 112 7.81 10.14 -2.39
CA GLU A 112 6.93 10.80 -3.37
C GLU A 112 5.46 10.43 -3.13
N ASN A 113 5.19 9.15 -2.87
CA ASN A 113 3.84 8.67 -2.60
C ASN A 113 3.28 9.20 -1.28
N ALA A 114 4.07 9.38 -0.22
CA ALA A 114 3.63 9.96 1.05
C ALA A 114 3.10 11.39 0.86
N ILE A 115 3.78 12.18 0.02
CA ILE A 115 3.39 13.55 -0.30
C ILE A 115 2.23 13.58 -1.30
N ALA A 116 2.17 12.63 -2.23
CA ALA A 116 1.18 12.55 -3.29
C ALA A 116 0.21 11.38 -3.13
N TYR A 117 -0.17 11.06 -1.90
CA TYR A 117 -1.01 9.91 -1.59
C TYR A 117 -2.41 10.07 -2.20
N GLN A 118 -2.92 9.00 -2.81
CA GLN A 118 -4.17 9.02 -3.59
C GLN A 118 -5.22 8.11 -2.94
N GLN A 119 -5.79 8.57 -1.82
CA GLN A 119 -6.79 7.82 -1.06
C GLN A 119 -8.11 7.62 -1.83
N ASP A 120 -8.54 8.64 -2.57
CA ASP A 120 -9.84 8.66 -3.27
C ASP A 120 -9.80 8.07 -4.69
N ASP A 121 -8.65 7.56 -5.11
CA ASP A 121 -8.47 7.00 -6.44
C ASP A 121 -9.18 5.65 -6.58
N PRO A 122 -9.44 5.18 -7.82
CA PRO A 122 -10.01 3.86 -8.05
C PRO A 122 -9.24 2.79 -7.28
N TYR A 123 -9.96 1.84 -6.67
CA TYR A 123 -9.39 0.87 -5.73
C TYR A 123 -8.05 0.25 -6.16
N PHE A 124 -7.89 -0.12 -7.42
CA PHE A 124 -6.63 -0.71 -7.91
C PHE A 124 -5.46 0.27 -7.94
N MET A 125 -5.69 1.57 -8.17
CA MET A 125 -4.68 2.63 -8.11
C MET A 125 -4.23 2.83 -6.67
N TYR A 126 -5.19 2.96 -5.74
CA TYR A 126 -4.93 3.01 -4.31
C TYR A 126 -4.13 1.78 -3.85
N ARG A 127 -4.61 0.58 -4.15
CA ARG A 127 -4.02 -0.69 -3.68
C ARG A 127 -2.63 -0.97 -4.21
N LEU A 128 -2.27 -0.39 -5.37
CA LEU A 128 -1.02 -0.64 -6.08
C LEU A 128 -0.06 0.56 -6.07
N GLN A 129 -0.38 1.67 -5.38
CA GLN A 129 0.56 2.77 -5.20
C GLN A 129 1.79 2.31 -4.37
N PRO A 130 2.97 2.93 -4.53
CA PRO A 130 4.21 2.45 -3.92
C PRO A 130 4.16 2.05 -2.44
N LEU A 131 3.60 2.91 -1.56
CA LEU A 131 3.49 2.64 -0.12
C LEU A 131 2.62 1.41 0.15
N GLU A 132 1.38 1.43 -0.36
CA GLU A 132 0.41 0.34 -0.18
C GLU A 132 0.89 -0.97 -0.77
N ARG A 133 1.52 -0.92 -1.95
CA ARG A 133 2.01 -2.11 -2.64
C ARG A 133 3.06 -2.84 -1.80
N ASP A 134 4.04 -2.11 -1.27
CA ASP A 134 5.06 -2.68 -0.37
C ASP A 134 4.45 -3.10 0.97
N ALA A 135 3.63 -2.26 1.61
CA ALA A 135 3.00 -2.56 2.90
C ALA A 135 2.19 -3.85 2.85
N ASN A 136 1.38 -4.00 1.80
CA ASN A 136 0.61 -5.21 1.57
C ASN A 136 1.49 -6.41 1.24
N ASP A 137 2.47 -6.30 0.35
CA ASP A 137 3.30 -7.45 -0.03
C ASP A 137 4.11 -7.98 1.16
N TYR A 138 4.64 -7.08 1.98
CA TYR A 138 5.29 -7.41 3.25
C TYR A 138 4.31 -8.10 4.22
N ALA A 139 3.15 -7.48 4.48
CA ALA A 139 2.18 -8.01 5.43
C ALA A 139 1.63 -9.38 5.02
N ASN A 140 1.33 -9.58 3.73
CA ASN A 140 0.89 -10.85 3.17
C ASN A 140 1.94 -11.95 3.42
N GLY A 141 3.21 -11.68 3.09
CA GLY A 141 4.31 -12.64 3.26
C GLY A 141 4.54 -13.01 4.73
N GLN A 142 4.61 -12.01 5.61
CA GLN A 142 4.82 -12.25 7.05
C GLN A 142 3.64 -12.94 7.72
N THR A 143 2.41 -12.58 7.35
CA THR A 143 1.19 -13.26 7.83
C THR A 143 1.19 -14.73 7.37
N TYR A 144 1.56 -15.00 6.12
CA TYR A 144 1.68 -16.36 5.60
C TYR A 144 2.68 -17.19 6.40
N ASN A 145 3.89 -16.68 6.58
CA ASN A 145 4.94 -17.36 7.33
C ASN A 145 4.49 -17.66 8.77
N LEU A 146 3.91 -16.67 9.45
CA LEU A 146 3.42 -16.79 10.82
C LEU A 146 2.39 -17.92 10.96
N PHE A 147 1.39 -17.95 10.08
CA PHE A 147 0.33 -18.96 10.18
C PHE A 147 0.75 -20.32 9.64
N GLU A 148 1.73 -20.39 8.73
CA GLU A 148 2.35 -21.65 8.34
C GLU A 148 3.12 -22.28 9.51
N GLU A 149 3.90 -21.49 10.26
CA GLU A 149 4.59 -21.97 11.47
C GLU A 149 3.60 -22.52 12.51
N LEU A 150 2.48 -21.83 12.70
CA LEU A 150 1.40 -22.31 13.58
C LEU A 150 0.75 -23.58 13.06
N GLU A 151 0.55 -23.73 11.74
CA GLU A 151 0.05 -24.98 11.15
C GLU A 151 1.02 -26.14 11.38
N GLN A 152 2.33 -25.91 11.27
CA GLN A 152 3.34 -26.93 11.49
C GLN A 152 3.36 -27.39 12.96
N LYS A 153 3.12 -26.47 13.91
CA LYS A 153 3.13 -26.76 15.34
C LYS A 153 1.83 -27.37 15.87
N HIS A 154 0.67 -26.86 15.45
CA HIS A 154 -0.65 -27.20 16.01
C HIS A 154 -1.53 -28.05 15.07
N GLY A 155 -1.05 -28.32 13.86
CA GLY A 155 -1.79 -29.04 12.82
C GLY A 155 -2.59 -28.11 11.90
N LYS A 156 -3.34 -28.70 10.96
CA LYS A 156 -3.96 -27.97 9.85
C LYS A 156 -4.88 -26.82 10.30
N ASN A 157 -4.56 -25.61 9.88
CA ASN A 157 -5.39 -24.42 10.07
C ASN A 157 -6.27 -24.14 8.83
N LYS A 158 -7.39 -24.86 8.73
CA LYS A 158 -8.35 -24.68 7.63
C LYS A 158 -8.93 -23.25 7.55
N GLY A 159 -8.93 -22.51 8.66
CA GLY A 159 -9.37 -21.11 8.68
C GLY A 159 -8.43 -20.21 7.87
N PHE A 160 -7.13 -20.36 8.09
CA PHE A 160 -6.13 -19.53 7.42
C PHE A 160 -6.15 -19.69 5.90
N LYS A 161 -6.24 -20.93 5.40
CA LYS A 161 -6.33 -21.18 3.95
C LYS A 161 -7.56 -20.55 3.30
N LYS A 162 -8.68 -20.51 4.03
CA LYS A 162 -9.90 -19.82 3.56
C LYS A 162 -9.70 -18.30 3.56
N TYR A 163 -9.04 -17.76 4.60
CA TYR A 163 -8.69 -16.35 4.71
C TYR A 163 -7.84 -15.91 3.53
N VAL A 164 -6.68 -16.56 3.29
CA VAL A 164 -5.78 -16.28 2.17
C VAL A 164 -6.51 -16.33 0.83
N LYS A 165 -7.32 -17.36 0.59
CA LYS A 165 -8.09 -17.49 -0.66
C LYS A 165 -9.12 -16.37 -0.84
N LYS A 166 -9.73 -15.89 0.25
CA LYS A 166 -10.80 -14.89 0.21
C LYS A 166 -10.24 -13.47 0.10
N TYR A 167 -9.25 -13.13 0.91
CA TYR A 167 -8.79 -11.77 1.13
C TYR A 167 -7.44 -11.45 0.51
N HIS A 168 -6.53 -12.42 0.33
CA HIS A 168 -5.22 -12.14 -0.28
C HIS A 168 -5.25 -12.31 -1.79
N ILE A 169 -5.58 -13.53 -2.21
CA ILE A 169 -5.47 -13.93 -3.61
C ILE A 169 -6.46 -13.13 -4.46
N LYS A 170 -7.75 -13.18 -4.09
CA LYS A 170 -8.79 -12.55 -4.90
C LYS A 170 -8.69 -11.02 -4.93
N ASP A 171 -8.26 -10.40 -3.85
CA ASP A 171 -8.18 -8.94 -3.77
C ASP A 171 -7.04 -8.40 -4.63
N LYS A 172 -5.82 -8.92 -4.42
CA LYS A 172 -4.64 -8.58 -5.23
C LYS A 172 -4.85 -8.92 -6.70
N GLU A 173 -5.37 -10.11 -7.02
CA GLU A 173 -5.65 -10.50 -8.41
C GLU A 173 -6.66 -9.57 -9.07
N LYS A 174 -7.73 -9.15 -8.37
CA LYS A 174 -8.70 -8.19 -8.92
C LYS A 174 -8.07 -6.82 -9.15
N ALA A 175 -7.26 -6.32 -8.22
CA ALA A 175 -6.56 -5.05 -8.39
C ALA A 175 -5.61 -5.11 -9.59
N VAL A 176 -4.80 -6.16 -9.69
CA VAL A 176 -3.86 -6.37 -10.81
C VAL A 176 -4.60 -6.53 -12.13
N GLN A 177 -5.64 -7.36 -12.19
CA GLN A 177 -6.45 -7.54 -13.39
C GLN A 177 -7.03 -6.20 -13.84
N ARG A 178 -7.61 -5.43 -12.91
CA ARG A 178 -8.20 -4.14 -13.25
C ARG A 178 -7.16 -3.13 -13.71
N ALA A 179 -5.98 -3.15 -13.10
CA ALA A 179 -4.85 -2.32 -13.51
C ALA A 179 -4.36 -2.70 -14.92
N GLN A 180 -4.23 -3.99 -15.23
CA GLN A 180 -3.84 -4.47 -16.57
C GLN A 180 -4.89 -4.11 -17.63
N GLU A 181 -6.18 -4.27 -17.32
CA GLU A 181 -7.26 -3.88 -18.23
C GLU A 181 -7.24 -2.37 -18.54
N SER A 182 -6.94 -1.55 -17.53
CA SER A 182 -7.05 -0.10 -17.58
C SER A 182 -5.77 0.60 -18.06
N LEU A 183 -4.61 0.08 -17.70
CA LEU A 183 -3.29 0.70 -17.91
C LEU A 183 -2.33 -0.17 -18.76
N GLY A 184 -2.72 -1.40 -19.09
CA GLY A 184 -1.88 -2.34 -19.83
C GLY A 184 -0.83 -3.04 -18.96
N GLU A 185 0.08 -3.79 -19.60
CA GLU A 185 1.06 -4.64 -18.90
C GLU A 185 2.04 -3.85 -18.01
N GLN A 186 2.33 -2.60 -18.36
CA GLN A 186 3.23 -1.70 -17.63
C GLN A 186 2.49 -0.88 -16.55
N TYR A 187 1.44 -1.45 -15.96
CA TYR A 187 0.56 -0.73 -15.02
C TYR A 187 1.31 -0.19 -13.80
N ILE A 188 2.29 -0.93 -13.26
CA ILE A 188 3.11 -0.46 -12.12
C ILE A 188 3.89 0.81 -12.49
N GLN A 189 4.57 0.81 -13.64
CA GLN A 189 5.35 1.96 -14.10
C GLN A 189 4.46 3.17 -14.36
N ARG A 190 3.23 2.94 -14.85
CA ARG A 190 2.25 4.01 -15.08
C ARG A 190 1.70 4.59 -13.78
N ILE A 191 1.42 3.75 -12.78
CA ILE A 191 1.02 4.19 -11.43
C ILE A 191 2.15 4.98 -10.78
N ASP A 192 3.39 4.45 -10.78
CA ASP A 192 4.55 5.14 -10.21
C ASP A 192 4.78 6.50 -10.91
N LYS A 193 4.69 6.55 -12.25
CA LYS A 193 4.80 7.80 -13.03
C LYS A 193 3.69 8.80 -12.70
N TYR A 194 2.48 8.33 -12.45
CA TYR A 194 1.37 9.17 -12.05
C TYR A 194 1.58 9.78 -10.66
N ILE A 195 1.96 8.97 -9.68
CA ILE A 195 2.28 9.44 -8.34
C ILE A 195 3.40 10.48 -8.40
N HIS A 196 4.44 10.25 -9.20
CA HIS A 196 5.49 11.24 -9.43
C HIS A 196 4.95 12.56 -10.02
N LYS A 197 4.06 12.49 -11.03
CA LYS A 197 3.43 13.68 -11.63
C LYS A 197 2.62 14.47 -10.60
N GLU A 198 1.85 13.80 -9.74
CA GLU A 198 1.08 14.46 -8.68
C GLU A 198 1.99 15.02 -7.58
N TYR A 199 3.09 14.34 -7.27
CA TYR A 199 4.13 14.84 -6.36
C TYR A 199 4.71 16.16 -6.87
N VAL A 200 5.18 16.21 -8.12
CA VAL A 200 5.73 17.44 -8.73
C VAL A 200 4.71 18.59 -8.70
N LYS A 201 3.44 18.32 -9.03
CA LYS A 201 2.37 19.34 -8.95
C LYS A 201 2.16 19.87 -7.54
N ARG A 202 2.22 19.01 -6.51
CA ARG A 202 2.08 19.43 -5.12
C ARG A 202 3.25 20.32 -4.70
N LEU A 203 4.48 20.00 -5.14
CA LEU A 203 5.65 20.86 -4.93
C LEU A 203 5.51 22.23 -5.58
N GLU A 204 5.00 22.27 -6.82
CA GLU A 204 4.81 23.49 -7.62
C GLU A 204 3.78 24.45 -7.01
N ASN A 205 2.70 23.93 -6.44
CA ASN A 205 1.62 24.74 -5.90
C ASN A 205 1.87 25.24 -4.46
N GLU A 206 3.08 25.07 -3.92
CA GLU A 206 3.44 25.36 -2.53
C GLU A 206 2.48 24.74 -1.48
N GLN A 207 1.68 23.75 -1.87
CA GLN A 207 0.79 23.00 -0.96
C GLN A 207 1.56 21.99 -0.10
N VAL A 208 2.85 22.23 0.15
CA VAL A 208 3.74 21.32 0.85
C VAL A 208 4.10 21.90 2.22
N HIS A 209 3.13 21.83 3.12
CA HIS A 209 3.41 21.67 4.54
C HIS A 209 3.23 20.20 4.88
N TYR A 210 4.21 19.37 4.53
CA TYR A 210 4.24 17.99 5.00
C TYR A 210 5.15 17.91 6.22
N LYS A 211 4.52 17.62 7.36
CA LYS A 211 5.21 17.27 8.60
C LYS A 211 5.29 15.76 8.68
N ILE A 212 6.50 15.24 8.76
CA ILE A 212 6.76 13.85 9.16
C ILE A 212 7.37 13.93 10.56
N ASN A 213 6.69 13.42 11.60
CA ASN A 213 7.11 13.57 13.00
C ASN A 213 7.39 15.03 13.45
N GLY A 214 6.61 16.00 12.96
CA GLY A 214 6.84 17.42 13.25
C GLY A 214 8.07 18.03 12.58
N ILE A 215 8.83 17.26 11.79
CA ILE A 215 9.93 17.74 10.97
C ILE A 215 9.34 18.28 9.66
N GLU A 216 9.48 19.58 9.43
CA GLU A 216 9.16 20.18 8.15
C GLU A 216 10.21 19.76 7.11
N PHE A 217 9.77 18.95 6.15
CA PHE A 217 10.63 18.59 5.02
C PHE A 217 10.56 19.71 3.97
N ASN A 218 11.67 20.39 3.72
CA ASN A 218 11.79 21.26 2.55
C ASN A 218 12.10 20.36 1.35
N PRO A 219 11.19 20.21 0.37
CA PRO A 219 11.44 19.38 -0.79
C PRO A 219 12.68 19.88 -1.54
N ASP A 220 13.40 18.94 -2.14
CA ASP A 220 14.73 19.12 -2.72
C ASP A 220 14.84 20.44 -3.52
N ARG A 221 15.80 21.30 -3.13
CA ARG A 221 16.03 22.62 -3.76
C ARG A 221 16.28 22.49 -5.27
N SER A 222 16.83 21.36 -5.71
CA SER A 222 17.13 21.07 -7.12
C SER A 222 15.88 21.08 -8.01
N VAL A 223 14.72 20.62 -7.51
CA VAL A 223 13.46 20.62 -8.26
C VAL A 223 12.88 22.03 -8.33
N LYS A 224 12.92 22.79 -7.22
CA LYS A 224 12.45 24.19 -7.17
C LYS A 224 13.18 25.11 -8.15
N GLU A 225 14.47 24.87 -8.39
CA GLU A 225 15.25 25.70 -9.34
C GLU A 225 14.99 25.32 -10.81
N SER A 226 14.71 24.05 -11.12
CA SER A 226 14.42 23.59 -12.48
C SER A 226 13.03 24.00 -13.01
N VAL A 227 12.11 24.37 -12.10
CA VAL A 227 10.68 24.56 -12.40
C VAL A 227 10.26 26.04 -12.46
N LYS A 228 11.18 26.98 -12.19
CA LYS A 228 10.95 28.45 -12.24
C LYS A 228 10.49 29.03 -13.59
N GLY A 229 10.14 28.20 -14.58
CA GLY A 229 9.80 28.60 -15.94
C GLY A 229 8.44 28.17 -16.47
N ARG A 230 7.52 27.58 -15.70
CA ARG A 230 6.20 27.16 -16.24
C ARG A 230 5.02 27.58 -15.37
N THR A 231 4.08 28.24 -16.03
CA THR A 231 2.89 28.90 -15.49
C THR A 231 1.84 27.92 -14.97
N SER A 232 1.18 28.34 -13.88
CA SER A 232 0.10 27.70 -13.12
C SER A 232 -1.08 27.17 -13.95
N ILE A 233 -1.60 25.98 -13.61
CA ILE A 233 -2.93 25.50 -14.02
C ILE A 233 -3.71 25.00 -12.79
N PRO A 234 -4.96 25.47 -12.54
CA PRO A 234 -5.74 25.07 -11.37
C PRO A 234 -6.48 23.72 -11.50
N GLY A 235 -6.57 22.96 -10.39
CA GLY A 235 -7.64 21.97 -10.12
C GLY A 235 -7.18 20.51 -9.93
N ALA A 236 -7.16 20.03 -8.67
CA ALA A 236 -6.61 18.73 -8.27
C ALA A 236 -7.59 17.53 -8.23
N HIS A 237 -8.82 17.63 -8.76
CA HIS A 237 -9.82 16.54 -8.65
C HIS A 237 -10.20 15.86 -9.99
N ARG A 238 -9.33 15.89 -11.01
CA ARG A 238 -9.62 15.31 -12.34
C ARG A 238 -8.61 14.29 -12.87
N ASN A 239 -7.58 13.91 -12.11
CA ASN A 239 -6.36 13.38 -12.73
C ASN A 239 -6.32 11.85 -12.96
N ALA A 240 -6.93 11.00 -12.12
CA ALA A 240 -6.98 9.55 -12.37
C ALA A 240 -7.83 9.19 -13.61
N GLN A 241 -8.94 9.92 -13.83
CA GLN A 241 -9.73 9.77 -15.05
C GLN A 241 -8.94 10.21 -16.30
N VAL A 242 -8.06 11.21 -16.17
CA VAL A 242 -7.16 11.65 -17.24
C VAL A 242 -6.15 10.56 -17.58
N LEU A 243 -5.50 9.92 -16.61
CA LEU A 243 -4.65 8.75 -16.88
C LEU A 243 -5.41 7.61 -17.57
N LEU A 244 -6.61 7.31 -17.09
CA LEU A 244 -7.47 6.27 -17.68
C LEU A 244 -7.83 6.60 -19.13
N ASN A 245 -7.98 7.89 -19.45
CA ASN A 245 -8.24 8.35 -20.81
C ASN A 245 -6.97 8.34 -21.67
N GLU A 246 -5.84 8.84 -21.15
CA GLU A 246 -4.52 8.79 -21.82
C GLU A 246 -4.14 7.34 -22.15
N ALA A 247 -4.33 6.39 -21.22
CA ALA A 247 -4.07 4.98 -21.45
C ALA A 247 -5.01 4.35 -22.50
N LYS A 248 -6.28 4.78 -22.56
CA LYS A 248 -7.22 4.35 -23.62
C LYS A 248 -6.81 4.89 -24.98
N GLU A 249 -6.39 6.15 -25.06
CA GLU A 249 -5.93 6.78 -26.30
C GLU A 249 -4.66 6.13 -26.83
N GLU A 250 -3.65 5.89 -25.98
CA GLU A 250 -2.43 5.17 -26.35
C GLU A 250 -2.74 3.76 -26.88
N ARG A 251 -3.69 3.05 -26.25
CA ARG A 251 -4.12 1.71 -26.71
C ARG A 251 -4.82 1.77 -28.07
N GLN A 252 -5.68 2.76 -28.30
CA GLN A 252 -6.32 2.97 -29.60
C GLN A 252 -5.30 3.33 -30.70
N GLN A 253 -4.33 4.18 -30.39
CA GLN A 253 -3.26 4.53 -31.31
C GLN A 253 -2.39 3.31 -31.65
N ALA A 254 -2.02 2.50 -30.65
CA ALA A 254 -1.28 1.27 -30.86
C ALA A 254 -2.06 0.25 -31.71
N GLN A 255 -3.36 0.09 -31.48
CA GLN A 255 -4.24 -0.76 -32.28
C GLN A 255 -4.36 -0.25 -33.73
N SER A 256 -4.48 1.06 -33.93
CA SER A 256 -4.51 1.69 -35.25
C SER A 256 -3.21 1.47 -36.02
N LEU A 257 -2.05 1.61 -35.36
CA LEU A 257 -0.73 1.34 -35.94
C LEU A 257 -0.54 -0.12 -36.34
N VAL A 258 -1.06 -1.07 -35.55
CA VAL A 258 -1.04 -2.50 -35.90
C VAL A 258 -1.94 -2.78 -37.11
N LEU A 259 -3.13 -2.16 -37.16
CA LEU A 259 -4.05 -2.30 -38.29
C LEU A 259 -3.44 -1.73 -39.58
N MET A 260 -2.81 -0.56 -39.53
CA MET A 260 -2.09 0.04 -40.67
C MET A 260 -0.94 -0.85 -41.15
N LYS A 261 -0.11 -1.37 -40.25
CA LYS A 261 0.99 -2.29 -40.61
C LYS A 261 0.50 -3.61 -41.23
N ASN A 262 -0.69 -4.07 -40.86
CA ASN A 262 -1.29 -5.27 -41.47
C ASN A 262 -1.87 -4.97 -42.86
N MET A 263 -2.52 -3.82 -43.04
CA MET A 263 -2.98 -3.36 -44.36
C MET A 263 -1.83 -3.13 -45.36
N GLU A 264 -0.70 -2.60 -44.90
CA GLU A 264 0.52 -2.43 -45.72
C GLU A 264 1.13 -3.78 -46.15
N ARG A 265 1.00 -4.84 -45.33
CA ARG A 265 1.46 -6.19 -45.67
C ARG A 265 0.53 -6.90 -46.65
N ASP A 266 -0.77 -6.68 -46.56
CA ASP A 266 -1.74 -7.32 -47.44
C ASP A 266 -1.85 -6.61 -48.80
N GLY A 267 -1.66 -5.28 -48.84
CA GLY A 267 -1.57 -4.50 -50.10
C GLY A 267 -0.29 -4.75 -50.92
N GLY A 268 0.70 -5.47 -50.37
CA GLY A 268 1.92 -5.87 -51.06
C GLY A 268 1.85 -7.23 -51.78
N LYS A 269 0.71 -7.95 -51.69
CA LYS A 269 0.52 -9.27 -52.31
C LYS A 269 -0.26 -9.27 -53.63
N GLU A 270 -0.67 -8.11 -54.12
CA GLU A 270 -1.26 -7.95 -55.45
C GLU A 270 -0.36 -7.12 -56.36
N ARG A 271 0.78 -7.69 -56.79
CA ARG A 271 1.51 -7.29 -58.01
C ARG A 271 2.21 -8.48 -58.63
#